data_AF-A0A916CF23-F1
#
_entry.id   AF-A0A916CF23-F1
#
_cell.length_a   1.000
_cell.length_b   1.000
_cell.length_c   1.000
_cell.angle_alpha   90.00
_cell.angle_beta   90.00
_cell.angle_gamma   90.00
#
_symmetry.space_group_name_H-M   'P 1'
#
loop_
_entity.id
_entity.type
_entity.pdbx_description
1 polymer ?
#
loop_
_entity_poly.entity_id
_entity_poly.type
_entity_poly.pdbx_seq_one_letter_code
_entity_poly.pdbx_strand_id
1 'polypeptide(L)'
;MLQTIEAVYDPKQGLSFAEAVEIDGPVRVLVTIIQPCSQSNKPGKGSAQALLAAMEAFPIPESEQLADADIEAQIAEARDSWE
;
A
#
# COMPACT_ATOMS: atom_id res chain seq x y z
N MET A 1 -9.62 23.14 -12.69
CA MET A 1 -8.23 22.64 -12.65
C MET A 1 -8.02 22.04 -11.27
N LEU A 2 -7.45 20.84 -11.15
CA LEU A 2 -7.17 20.24 -9.84
C LEU A 2 -5.87 20.83 -9.31
N GLN A 3 -5.91 21.44 -8.13
CA GLN A 3 -4.74 21.95 -7.44
C GLN A 3 -4.50 21.07 -6.21
N THR A 4 -3.30 20.50 -6.12
CA THR A 4 -2.86 19.79 -4.93
C THR A 4 -2.19 20.79 -4.00
N ILE A 5 -2.62 20.82 -2.74
CA ILE A 5 -2.10 21.73 -1.72
C ILE A 5 -1.46 20.86 -0.64
N GLU A 6 -0.21 21.16 -0.31
CA GLU A 6 0.48 20.50 0.80
C GLU A 6 0.27 21.28 2.10
N ALA A 7 -0.07 20.54 3.15
CA ALA A 7 -0.24 21.07 4.49
C ALA A 7 0.41 20.13 5.52
N VAL A 8 0.99 20.71 6.56
CA VAL A 8 1.47 19.98 7.74
C VAL A 8 0.37 20.02 8.79
N TYR A 9 0.01 18.86 9.33
CA TYR A 9 -0.93 18.77 10.45
C TYR A 9 -0.17 18.62 11.76
N ASP A 10 -0.29 19.61 12.65
CA ASP A 10 0.10 19.51 14.05
C ASP A 10 -1.17 19.31 14.91
N PRO A 11 -1.28 18.27 15.74
CA PRO A 11 -2.43 18.05 16.61
C PRO A 11 -2.75 19.22 17.56
N LYS A 12 -1.77 20.08 17.88
CA LYS A 12 -1.94 21.24 18.78
C LYS A 12 -2.25 22.52 18.04
N GLN A 13 -1.76 22.68 16.80
CA GLN A 13 -1.86 23.92 16.04
C GLN A 13 -2.82 23.83 14.84
N GLY A 14 -3.21 22.62 14.46
CA GLY A 14 -4.05 22.35 13.29
C GLY A 14 -3.24 22.21 12.00
N LEU A 15 -3.88 22.54 10.87
CA LEU A 15 -3.26 22.51 9.55
C LEU A 15 -2.50 23.82 9.29
N SER A 16 -1.25 23.71 8.86
CA SER A 16 -0.47 24.80 8.29
C SER A 16 -0.17 24.50 6.82
N PHE A 17 -0.57 25.41 5.94
CA PHE A 17 -0.31 25.29 4.51
C PHE A 17 1.09 25.83 4.18
N ALA A 18 1.83 25.13 3.32
CA ALA A 18 3.16 25.57 2.89
C ALA A 18 3.09 26.82 1.99
N GLU A 19 1.97 26.99 1.29
CA GLU A 19 1.70 28.10 0.38
C GLU A 19 0.37 28.78 0.74
N ALA A 20 0.23 30.04 0.33
CA ALA A 20 -1.03 30.75 0.47
C ALA A 20 -2.09 30.13 -0.45
N VAL A 21 -3.20 29.69 0.14
CA VAL A 21 -4.33 29.12 -0.60
C VAL A 21 -5.45 30.13 -0.62
N GLU A 22 -5.77 30.65 -1.80
CA GLU A 22 -6.92 31.51 -2.03
C GLU A 22 -8.04 30.69 -2.69
N ILE A 23 -9.20 30.64 -2.03
CA ILE A 23 -10.39 29.94 -2.54
C ILE A 23 -11.54 30.94 -2.54
N ASP A 24 -11.93 31.38 -3.73
CA ASP A 24 -12.93 32.44 -3.93
C ASP A 24 -14.40 31.99 -3.69
N GLY A 25 -14.63 30.76 -3.25
CA GLY A 25 -15.97 30.21 -3.05
C GLY A 25 -16.00 28.81 -2.43
N PRO A 26 -17.19 28.23 -2.24
CA PRO A 26 -17.30 26.88 -1.69
C PRO A 26 -16.74 25.84 -2.68
N VAL A 27 -15.81 25.02 -2.21
CA VAL A 27 -15.20 23.93 -2.99
C VAL A 27 -15.25 22.60 -2.25
N ARG A 28 -15.19 21.50 -3.01
CA ARG A 28 -15.04 20.15 -2.44
C ARG A 28 -13.55 19.83 -2.33
N VAL A 29 -13.14 19.31 -1.17
CA VAL A 29 -11.74 19.00 -0.86
C VAL A 29 -11.57 17.50 -0.58
N LEU A 30 -10.46 16.93 -1.04
CA LEU A 30 -10.00 15.57 -0.72
C LEU A 30 -8.80 15.69 0.22
N VAL A 31 -8.83 14.95 1.33
CA VAL A 31 -7.75 14.98 2.33
C VAL A 31 -7.07 13.62 2.35
N THR A 32 -5.75 13.61 2.15
CA THR A 32 -4.90 12.42 2.25
C THR A 32 -3.92 12.61 3.40
N ILE A 33 -3.96 11.71 4.38
CA ILE A 33 -3.07 11.75 5.55
C ILE A 33 -1.91 10.79 5.28
N ILE A 34 -0.69 11.34 5.17
CA ILE A 34 0.53 10.56 5.03
C ILE A 34 1.18 10.44 6.41
N GLN A 35 1.12 9.25 7.01
CA GLN A 35 1.80 8.96 8.27
C GLN A 35 2.97 8.01 8.02
N PRO A 36 4.15 8.24 8.62
CA PRO A 36 5.21 7.26 8.60
C PRO A 36 4.71 6.01 9.33
N CYS A 37 4.49 4.94 8.59
CA CYS A 37 4.18 3.65 9.19
C CYS A 37 5.44 3.20 9.95
N SER A 38 5.36 3.13 11.27
CA SER A 38 6.41 2.55 12.08
C SER A 38 6.49 1.05 11.79
N GLN A 39 7.16 0.68 10.70
CA GLN A 39 7.58 -0.69 10.50
C GLN A 39 8.51 -1.03 11.66
N SER A 40 8.03 -1.91 12.54
CA SER A 40 8.83 -2.51 13.60
C SER A 40 10.03 -3.21 12.95
N ASN A 41 11.15 -2.51 12.86
CA ASN A 41 12.47 -3.03 12.49
C ASN A 41 13.00 -3.96 13.59
N LYS A 42 12.31 -5.06 13.84
CA LYS A 42 12.95 -6.26 14.37
C LYS A 42 13.21 -7.16 13.18
N PRO A 43 14.44 -7.27 12.68
CA PRO A 43 14.79 -8.29 11.71
C PRO A 43 14.76 -9.63 12.46
N GLY A 44 13.56 -10.20 12.57
CA GLY A 44 13.31 -11.53 13.08
C GLY A 44 13.89 -12.53 12.08
N LYS A 45 14.88 -13.27 12.54
CA LYS A 45 15.51 -14.41 11.86
C LYS A 45 14.45 -15.32 11.22
N GLY A 46 14.46 -15.47 9.90
CA GLY A 46 13.65 -16.44 9.15
C GLY A 46 12.24 -15.95 8.78
N SER A 47 12.12 -15.26 7.65
CA SER A 47 10.89 -14.60 7.18
C SER A 47 9.79 -15.52 6.65
N ALA A 48 9.99 -16.84 6.58
CA ALA A 48 9.01 -17.77 6.02
C ALA A 48 7.76 -17.91 6.92
N GLN A 49 7.94 -18.05 8.24
CA GLN A 49 6.79 -18.17 9.16
C GLN A 49 5.98 -16.89 9.25
N ALA A 50 6.65 -15.73 9.25
CA ALA A 50 5.98 -14.44 9.24
C ALA A 50 5.22 -14.20 7.93
N LEU A 51 5.80 -14.61 6.80
CA LEU A 51 5.14 -14.54 5.50
C LEU A 51 3.92 -15.47 5.44
N LEU A 52 4.05 -16.71 5.91
CA LEU A 52 2.94 -17.66 5.98
C LEU A 52 1.80 -17.12 6.87
N ALA A 53 2.12 -16.61 8.06
CA ALA A 53 1.11 -16.01 8.93
C ALA A 53 0.41 -14.80 8.29
N ALA A 54 1.12 -14.00 7.50
CA ALA A 54 0.53 -12.89 6.74
C ALA A 54 -0.37 -13.39 5.60
N MET A 55 0.03 -14.45 4.90
CA MET A 55 -0.78 -15.05 3.82
C MET A 55 -2.07 -15.69 4.37
N GLU A 56 -2.02 -16.31 5.55
CA GLU A 56 -3.21 -16.87 6.22
C GLU A 56 -4.14 -15.77 6.73
N ALA A 57 -3.60 -14.67 7.27
CA ALA A 57 -4.39 -13.55 7.77
C ALA A 57 -5.06 -12.75 6.64
N PHE A 58 -4.45 -12.73 5.46
CA PHE A 58 -4.92 -11.99 4.29
C PHE A 58 -4.97 -12.92 3.06
N PRO A 59 -5.94 -13.84 3.00
CA PRO A 59 -6.06 -14.77 1.89
C PRO A 59 -6.38 -14.02 0.59
N ILE A 60 -5.84 -14.52 -0.52
CA ILE A 60 -6.17 -14.01 -1.86
C ILE A 60 -7.67 -14.30 -2.12
N PRO A 61 -8.45 -13.31 -2.60
CA PRO A 61 -9.84 -13.51 -2.96
C PRO A 61 -10.01 -14.67 -3.94
N GLU A 62 -11.06 -15.49 -3.81
CA GLU A 62 -11.28 -16.66 -4.68
C GLU A 62 -11.31 -16.30 -6.18
N SER A 63 -11.73 -15.07 -6.52
CA SER A 63 -11.73 -14.57 -7.91
C SER A 63 -10.34 -14.36 -8.50
N GLU A 64 -9.31 -14.27 -7.66
CA GLU A 64 -7.91 -14.04 -8.03
C GLU A 64 -7.04 -15.28 -7.77
N GLN A 65 -7.62 -16.36 -7.26
CA GLN A 65 -6.91 -17.63 -7.10
C GLN A 65 -6.76 -18.30 -8.46
N LEU A 66 -5.54 -18.69 -8.80
CA LEU A 66 -5.26 -19.48 -9.99
C LEU A 66 -5.77 -20.90 -9.82
N ALA A 67 -6.26 -21.50 -10.89
CA ALA A 67 -6.57 -22.92 -10.89
C ALA A 67 -5.28 -23.74 -10.85
N ASP A 68 -5.34 -24.92 -10.23
CA ASP A 68 -4.18 -25.82 -10.09
C ASP A 68 -3.48 -26.09 -11.44
N ALA A 69 -4.26 -26.22 -12.52
CA ALA A 69 -3.74 -26.44 -13.86
C ALA A 69 -2.89 -25.27 -14.39
N ASP A 70 -3.24 -24.03 -14.03
CA ASP A 70 -2.52 -22.82 -14.46
C ASP A 70 -1.21 -22.66 -13.67
N ILE A 71 -1.20 -23.07 -12.41
CA ILE A 71 0.00 -23.08 -11.57
C ILE A 71 1.02 -24.08 -12.13
N GLU A 72 0.58 -25.30 -12.43
CA GLU A 72 1.45 -26.33 -13.02
C GLU A 72 2.00 -25.91 -14.39
N ALA A 73 1.19 -25.26 -15.23
CA ALA A 73 1.63 -24.73 -16.51
C ALA A 73 2.74 -23.68 -16.35
N GLN A 74 2.60 -22.76 -15.39
CA GLN A 74 3.62 -21.74 -15.10
C GLN A 74 4.91 -22.35 -14.54
N ILE A 75 4.81 -23.37 -13.68
CA ILE A 75 5.97 -24.09 -13.16
C ILE A 75 6.72 -24.80 -14.28
N ALA A 76 6.00 -25.47 -15.18
CA ALA A 76 6.59 -26.15 -16.33
C ALA A 76 7.29 -25.16 -17.27
N GLU A 77 6.62 -24.06 -17.64
CA GLU A 77 7.20 -23.01 -18.48
C GLU A 77 8.46 -22.39 -17.85
N ALA A 78 8.43 -22.10 -16.55
CA ALA A 78 9.59 -21.56 -15.84
C ALA A 78 10.76 -22.56 -15.82
N ARG A 79 10.49 -23.85 -15.65
CA ARG A 79 11.53 -24.89 -15.66
C ARG A 79 12.17 -25.03 -17.04
N ASP A 80 11.35 -25.06 -18.09
CA ASP A 80 11.82 -25.20 -19.46
C ASP A 80 12.61 -23.95 -19.92
N SER A 81 12.40 -22.79 -19.30
CA SER A 81 13.15 -21.56 -19.57
C SER A 81 14.56 -21.51 -18.98
N TRP A 82 14.91 -22.46 -18.11
CA TRP A 82 16.23 -22.53 -17.44
C TRP A 82 17.14 -23.62 -18.05
N GLU A 83 16.60 -24.45 -18.95
CA GLU A 83 17.34 -25.41 -19.79
C GLU A 83 17.71 -24.79 -21.14
#